data_AF-A0A6I5NV18-F1
#
_entry.id   AF-A0A6I5NV18-F1
#
_cell.length_a   1.000
_cell.length_b   1.000
_cell.length_c   1.000
_cell.angle_alpha   90.00
_cell.angle_beta   90.00
_cell.angle_gamma   90.00
#
_symmetry.space_group_name_H-M   'P 1'
#
loop_
_entity.id
_entity.type
_entity.pdbx_description
1 polymer ?
#
loop_
_entity_poly.entity_id
_entity_poly.type
_entity_poly.pdbx_seq_one_letter_code
_entity_poly.pdbx_strand_id
1 'polypeptide(L)'
;MMSQSYPSDQGQLVAVRAEQLSEYVKRSAIEGTPIHEVEQGIWECLLAMGREALGLYLSVQGSGDVGETVELETGAVVRRLPSLHVRAYQSVFGEFELARCVYGSRVGQRITFVPLDARLQLPESKFSYLLQDWSQGLAVNNAYAQVNATLSRILGITQSSDSLERMNRQMSTTVECFEATRASPPAAPVGHLIVASADGKGVPIRQSATTSTIAGHRPQKGPKPNRKKMAIVGAAYSVEPRVRTPQSVLDSLFRMPSDPRDAKPDTPQARPADKHLRARLTMEMPESPGEESATDQIFEWLRTQVNQRQPTSSLPVIVLMDGQPSLWQAAQTYLPQSNAIEILDLLHVTSRIWQVVPFWYKAHSDEALLAVKVYVSLILQGQVDVIITVWRLLADSGTLKPKQEKCLRQVCNYFENNWHRMHYDQYLAAGYPIASGVIEGACRHLVKDRMERAGMQWTLNGAQAMLNLRSVALNRAWQAFTQFRIQHETERLYPHRNLLATVDWPLLA
;
A
#
# COMPACT_ATOMS: atom_id res chain seq x y z
N MET A 1 -38.17 11.93 -24.20
CA MET A 1 -37.95 11.01 -25.33
C MET A 1 -36.59 11.34 -25.93
N MET A 2 -35.51 10.73 -25.43
CA MET A 2 -34.29 10.63 -26.21
C MET A 2 -34.39 9.32 -26.97
N SER A 3 -34.35 9.38 -28.30
CA SER A 3 -34.41 8.21 -29.17
C SER A 3 -33.25 7.29 -28.83
N GLN A 4 -33.54 6.06 -28.43
CA GLN A 4 -32.55 4.99 -28.51
C GLN A 4 -32.13 4.91 -29.99
N SER A 5 -30.87 5.25 -30.30
CA SER A 5 -30.34 5.02 -31.64
C SER A 5 -30.28 3.51 -31.87
N TYR A 6 -30.70 3.07 -33.06
CA TYR A 6 -30.69 1.65 -33.38
C TYR A 6 -29.23 1.15 -33.49
N PRO A 7 -28.94 -0.14 -33.24
CA PRO A 7 -27.57 -0.68 -33.35
C PRO A 7 -26.94 -0.44 -34.73
N SER A 8 -27.74 -0.47 -35.80
CA SER A 8 -27.34 -0.12 -37.16
C SER A 8 -26.78 1.31 -37.27
N ASP A 9 -27.37 2.25 -36.54
CA ASP A 9 -26.95 3.67 -36.55
C ASP A 9 -25.61 3.82 -35.82
N GLN A 10 -25.38 3.07 -34.74
CA GLN A 10 -24.12 3.10 -34.00
C GLN A 10 -22.96 2.44 -34.76
N GLY A 11 -23.23 1.36 -35.52
CA GLY A 11 -22.25 0.76 -36.42
C GLY A 11 -21.76 1.75 -37.49
N GLN A 12 -22.68 2.53 -38.06
CA GLN A 12 -22.34 3.61 -38.99
C GLN A 12 -21.51 4.72 -38.31
N LEU A 13 -21.84 5.07 -37.07
CA LEU A 13 -21.05 6.07 -36.32
C LEU A 13 -19.59 5.65 -36.15
N VAL A 14 -19.31 4.36 -35.87
CA VAL A 14 -17.92 3.87 -35.77
C VAL A 14 -17.18 4.06 -37.11
N ALA A 15 -17.81 3.69 -38.23
CA ALA A 15 -17.22 3.86 -39.56
C ALA A 15 -16.95 5.35 -39.86
N VAL A 16 -17.91 6.22 -39.56
CA VAL A 16 -17.76 7.68 -39.71
C VAL A 16 -16.59 8.21 -38.86
N ARG A 17 -16.38 7.72 -37.63
CA ARG A 17 -15.22 8.12 -36.81
C ARG A 17 -13.89 7.67 -37.44
N ALA A 18 -13.86 6.50 -38.07
CA ALA A 18 -12.64 6.01 -38.75
C ALA A 18 -12.30 6.86 -39.98
N GLU A 19 -13.30 7.27 -40.75
CA GLU A 19 -13.14 8.20 -41.86
C GLU A 19 -12.65 9.57 -41.37
N GLN A 20 -13.28 10.12 -40.32
CA GLN A 20 -12.87 11.39 -39.70
C GLN A 20 -11.41 11.37 -39.22
N LEU A 21 -10.95 10.26 -38.64
CA LEU A 21 -9.55 10.08 -38.25
C LEU A 21 -8.62 10.12 -39.48
N SER A 22 -8.98 9.41 -40.56
CA SER A 22 -8.19 9.41 -41.80
C SER A 22 -8.11 10.81 -42.43
N GLU A 23 -9.25 11.52 -42.47
CA GLU A 23 -9.33 12.90 -42.95
C GLU A 23 -8.50 13.86 -42.10
N TYR A 24 -8.59 13.75 -40.77
CA TYR A 24 -7.80 14.56 -39.85
C TYR A 24 -6.29 14.41 -40.12
N VAL A 25 -5.81 13.19 -40.27
CA VAL A 25 -4.38 12.91 -40.56
C VAL A 25 -3.96 13.52 -41.90
N LYS A 26 -4.75 13.30 -42.97
CA LYS A 26 -4.46 13.84 -44.30
C LYS A 26 -4.46 15.37 -44.30
N ARG A 27 -5.45 15.99 -43.66
CA ARG A 27 -5.56 17.45 -43.53
C ARG A 27 -4.37 18.02 -42.77
N SER A 28 -4.01 17.43 -41.64
CA SER A 28 -2.88 17.89 -40.82
C SER A 28 -1.56 17.83 -41.58
N ALA A 29 -1.36 16.81 -42.43
CA ALA A 29 -0.19 16.70 -43.29
C ALA A 29 -0.14 17.80 -44.36
N ILE A 30 -1.29 18.18 -44.94
CA ILE A 30 -1.39 19.27 -45.93
C ILE A 30 -1.15 20.63 -45.26
N GLU A 31 -1.70 20.85 -44.07
CA GLU A 31 -1.60 22.10 -43.32
C GLU A 31 -0.24 22.30 -42.64
N GLY A 32 0.60 21.25 -42.57
CA GLY A 32 1.89 21.31 -41.89
C GLY A 32 1.76 21.42 -40.37
N THR A 33 0.70 20.84 -39.78
CA THR A 33 0.43 20.88 -38.34
C THR A 33 1.60 20.26 -37.54
N PRO A 34 2.05 20.90 -36.44
CA PRO A 34 3.12 20.34 -35.59
C PRO A 34 2.78 18.94 -35.06
N ILE A 35 3.78 18.04 -35.05
CA ILE A 35 3.56 16.62 -34.73
C ILE A 35 2.89 16.38 -33.37
N HIS A 36 3.19 17.18 -32.35
CA HIS A 36 2.59 17.03 -31.01
C HIS A 36 1.09 17.38 -30.98
N GLU A 37 0.65 18.31 -31.84
CA GLU A 37 -0.79 18.61 -32.01
C GLU A 37 -1.49 17.50 -32.78
N VAL A 38 -0.81 16.93 -33.79
CA VAL A 38 -1.30 15.76 -34.55
C VAL A 38 -1.46 14.55 -33.63
N GLU A 39 -0.48 14.28 -32.76
CA GLU A 39 -0.56 13.21 -31.75
C GLU A 39 -1.78 13.39 -30.83
N GLN A 40 -2.00 14.60 -30.31
CA GLN A 40 -3.13 14.93 -29.45
C GLN A 40 -4.48 14.75 -30.19
N GLY A 41 -4.60 15.26 -31.42
CA GLY A 41 -5.84 15.15 -32.19
C GLY A 41 -6.15 13.72 -32.66
N ILE A 42 -5.14 12.92 -33.01
CA ILE A 42 -5.32 11.48 -33.27
C ILE A 42 -5.87 10.80 -32.01
N TRP A 43 -5.30 11.10 -30.84
CA TRP A 43 -5.75 10.52 -29.58
C TRP A 43 -7.21 10.87 -29.26
N GLU A 44 -7.62 12.12 -29.46
CA GLU A 44 -9.02 12.56 -29.30
C GLU A 44 -9.97 11.83 -30.25
N CYS A 45 -9.57 11.65 -31.52
CA CYS A 45 -10.33 10.85 -32.49
C CYS A 45 -10.47 9.39 -32.06
N LEU A 46 -9.41 8.78 -31.52
CA LEU A 46 -9.43 7.41 -31.01
C LEU A 46 -10.35 7.26 -29.80
N LEU A 47 -10.38 8.23 -28.89
CA LEU A 47 -11.32 8.24 -27.76
C LEU A 47 -12.76 8.34 -28.23
N ALA A 48 -13.05 9.22 -29.19
CA ALA A 48 -14.38 9.35 -29.78
C ALA A 48 -14.82 8.06 -30.47
N MET A 49 -13.94 7.43 -31.25
CA MET A 49 -14.19 6.14 -31.89
C MET A 49 -14.43 5.03 -30.87
N GLY A 50 -13.61 4.97 -29.82
CA GLY A 50 -13.78 4.01 -28.72
C GLY A 50 -15.11 4.19 -27.97
N ARG A 51 -15.58 5.43 -27.84
CA ARG A 51 -16.91 5.73 -27.26
C ARG A 51 -18.03 5.17 -28.13
N GLU A 52 -18.00 5.39 -29.44
CA GLU A 52 -19.01 4.83 -30.35
C GLU A 52 -18.95 3.30 -30.37
N ALA A 53 -17.76 2.71 -30.37
CA ALA A 53 -17.58 1.26 -30.37
C ALA A 53 -18.10 0.60 -29.08
N LEU A 54 -17.82 1.19 -27.91
CA LEU A 54 -18.39 0.72 -26.65
C LEU A 54 -19.92 0.97 -26.60
N GLY A 55 -20.39 2.09 -27.15
CA GLY A 55 -21.81 2.37 -27.32
C GLY A 55 -22.51 1.27 -28.12
N LEU A 56 -21.95 0.91 -29.28
CA LEU A 56 -22.41 -0.19 -30.12
C LEU A 56 -22.43 -1.51 -29.35
N TYR A 57 -21.32 -1.86 -28.67
CA TYR A 57 -21.27 -3.06 -27.86
C TYR A 57 -22.38 -3.10 -26.79
N LEU A 58 -22.70 -1.97 -26.16
CA LEU A 58 -23.74 -1.88 -25.14
C LEU A 58 -25.14 -1.93 -25.75
N SER A 59 -25.37 -1.30 -26.91
CA SER A 59 -26.68 -1.30 -27.55
C SER A 59 -27.06 -2.68 -28.06
N VAL A 60 -26.13 -3.43 -28.68
CA VAL A 60 -26.41 -4.79 -29.18
C VAL A 60 -26.79 -5.78 -28.07
N GLN A 61 -26.47 -5.50 -26.80
CA GLN A 61 -26.91 -6.33 -25.67
C GLN A 61 -28.41 -6.19 -25.39
N GLY A 62 -29.07 -5.15 -25.89
CA GLY A 62 -30.46 -4.83 -25.57
C GLY A 62 -30.67 -4.43 -24.11
N SER A 63 -31.92 -4.42 -23.66
CA SER A 63 -32.29 -4.08 -22.28
C SER A 63 -32.09 -5.22 -21.28
N GLY A 64 -31.69 -6.41 -21.75
CA GLY A 64 -31.70 -7.64 -20.95
C GLY A 64 -33.12 -8.10 -20.61
N ASP A 65 -34.07 -7.91 -21.53
CA ASP A 65 -35.43 -8.45 -21.42
C ASP A 65 -35.45 -9.95 -21.74
N VAL A 66 -35.54 -10.78 -20.72
CA VAL A 66 -35.46 -12.24 -20.86
C VAL A 66 -36.83 -12.91 -20.74
N GLY A 67 -37.91 -12.15 -21.03
CA GLY A 67 -39.30 -12.60 -20.95
C GLY A 67 -40.05 -12.03 -19.73
N GLU A 68 -41.34 -12.34 -19.63
CA GLU A 68 -42.22 -11.81 -18.57
C GLU A 68 -41.84 -12.34 -17.18
N THR A 69 -41.39 -13.60 -17.12
CA THR A 69 -41.03 -14.29 -15.88
C THR A 69 -39.73 -15.07 -16.04
N VAL A 70 -38.94 -15.16 -14.97
CA VAL A 70 -37.73 -15.98 -14.88
C VAL A 70 -37.82 -16.87 -13.65
N GLU A 71 -37.55 -18.16 -13.81
CA GLU A 71 -37.35 -19.08 -12.70
C GLU A 71 -35.88 -18.99 -12.24
N LEU A 72 -35.68 -18.64 -10.97
CA LEU A 72 -34.34 -18.55 -10.38
C LEU A 72 -33.81 -19.95 -10.04
N GLU A 73 -32.50 -20.07 -9.84
CA GLU A 73 -31.85 -21.32 -9.40
C GLU A 73 -32.39 -21.84 -8.06
N THR A 74 -33.03 -20.98 -7.27
CA THR A 74 -33.71 -21.33 -6.01
C THR A 74 -35.11 -21.91 -6.20
N GLY A 75 -35.61 -22.01 -7.44
CA GLY A 75 -36.99 -22.38 -7.79
C GLY A 75 -38.01 -21.25 -7.63
N ALA A 76 -37.58 -20.05 -7.19
CA ALA A 76 -38.45 -18.90 -7.08
C ALA A 76 -38.70 -18.25 -8.45
N VAL A 77 -39.96 -17.99 -8.80
CA VAL A 77 -40.31 -17.28 -10.04
C VAL A 77 -40.39 -15.78 -9.78
N VAL A 78 -39.58 -15.01 -10.51
CA VAL A 78 -39.58 -13.54 -10.49
C VAL A 78 -40.19 -12.98 -11.77
N ARG A 79 -40.81 -11.80 -11.69
CA ARG A 79 -41.47 -11.14 -12.82
C ARG A 79 -40.72 -9.89 -13.24
N ARG A 80 -40.76 -9.59 -14.53
CA ARG A 80 -40.23 -8.34 -15.10
C ARG A 80 -41.04 -7.16 -14.58
N LEU A 81 -40.36 -6.14 -14.06
CA LEU A 81 -41.02 -4.89 -13.68
C LEU A 81 -41.37 -4.07 -14.94
N PRO A 82 -42.47 -3.29 -14.92
CA PRO A 82 -43.03 -2.68 -16.12
C PRO A 82 -42.20 -1.52 -16.69
N SER A 83 -41.37 -0.86 -15.88
CA SER A 83 -40.54 0.26 -16.31
C SER A 83 -39.08 -0.14 -16.42
N LEU A 84 -38.38 0.38 -17.44
CA LEU A 84 -36.93 0.25 -17.53
C LEU A 84 -36.27 1.06 -16.42
N HIS A 85 -35.26 0.48 -15.78
CA HIS A 85 -34.44 1.15 -14.79
C HIS A 85 -33.17 1.66 -15.47
N VAL A 86 -32.90 2.96 -15.39
CA VAL A 86 -31.70 3.55 -15.99
C VAL A 86 -30.54 3.48 -15.00
N ARG A 87 -29.35 3.14 -15.49
CA ARG A 87 -28.10 3.13 -14.72
C ARG A 87 -26.99 3.87 -15.47
N ALA A 88 -26.35 4.82 -14.79
CA ALA A 88 -25.13 5.43 -15.29
C ALA A 88 -23.96 4.44 -15.28
N TYR A 89 -23.15 4.47 -16.33
CA TYR A 89 -21.92 3.71 -16.49
C TYR A 89 -20.80 4.62 -17.02
N GLN A 90 -19.81 4.88 -16.18
CA GLN A 90 -18.62 5.67 -16.51
C GLN A 90 -17.48 4.74 -16.88
N SER A 91 -17.15 4.71 -18.17
CA SER A 91 -15.99 3.99 -18.71
C SER A 91 -14.79 4.91 -18.92
N VAL A 92 -13.69 4.35 -19.41
CA VAL A 92 -12.52 5.10 -19.90
C VAL A 92 -12.84 5.91 -21.18
N PHE A 93 -13.92 5.58 -21.89
CA PHE A 93 -14.39 6.28 -23.10
C PHE A 93 -15.53 7.29 -22.84
N GLY A 94 -15.85 7.55 -21.57
CA GLY A 94 -16.93 8.47 -21.19
C GLY A 94 -18.12 7.80 -20.51
N GLU A 95 -19.18 8.58 -20.32
CA GLU A 95 -20.41 8.19 -19.63
C GLU A 95 -21.46 7.63 -20.61
N PHE A 96 -22.16 6.60 -20.14
CA PHE A 96 -23.22 5.88 -20.83
C PHE A 96 -24.42 5.70 -19.89
N GLU A 97 -25.62 5.62 -20.44
CA GLU A 97 -26.83 5.28 -19.72
C GLU A 97 -27.35 3.91 -20.19
N LEU A 98 -27.48 2.98 -19.25
CA LEU A 98 -27.97 1.64 -19.51
C LEU A 98 -29.43 1.55 -19.08
N ALA A 99 -30.36 1.44 -20.04
CA ALA A 99 -31.77 1.20 -19.78
C ALA A 99 -32.03 -0.31 -19.74
N ARG A 100 -32.38 -0.82 -18.56
CA ARG A 100 -32.38 -2.27 -18.28
C ARG A 100 -33.69 -2.75 -17.68
N CYS A 101 -34.09 -3.95 -18.07
CA CYS A 101 -35.15 -4.70 -17.41
C CYS A 101 -34.66 -5.21 -16.06
N VAL A 102 -35.53 -5.14 -15.05
CA VAL A 102 -35.25 -5.66 -13.71
C VAL A 102 -36.37 -6.60 -13.28
N TYR A 103 -36.01 -7.61 -12.50
CA TYR A 103 -36.90 -8.68 -12.09
C TYR A 103 -37.01 -8.71 -10.56
N GLY A 104 -38.24 -8.92 -10.09
CA GLY A 104 -38.56 -9.03 -8.68
C GLY A 104 -39.91 -9.69 -8.45
N SER A 105 -40.27 -9.88 -7.18
CA SER A 105 -41.54 -10.46 -6.76
C SER A 105 -42.73 -9.51 -7.00
N ARG A 106 -42.59 -8.24 -6.62
CA ARG A 106 -43.60 -7.17 -6.74
C ARG A 106 -42.93 -5.78 -6.90
N VAL A 107 -43.62 -4.85 -7.55
CA VAL A 107 -43.18 -3.45 -7.66
C VAL A 107 -42.99 -2.84 -6.26
N GLY A 108 -41.85 -2.17 -6.03
CA GLY A 108 -41.50 -1.56 -4.74
C GLY A 108 -40.71 -2.47 -3.78
N GLN A 109 -40.52 -3.75 -4.07
CA GLN A 109 -39.61 -4.63 -3.33
C GLN A 109 -38.18 -4.61 -3.89
N ARG A 110 -37.23 -5.18 -3.13
CA ARG A 110 -35.83 -5.30 -3.53
C ARG A 110 -35.73 -6.04 -4.86
N ILE A 111 -35.09 -5.41 -5.84
CA ILE A 111 -34.76 -6.03 -7.14
C ILE A 111 -33.96 -7.30 -6.88
N THR A 112 -34.43 -8.41 -7.44
CA THR A 112 -33.87 -9.74 -7.21
C THR A 112 -32.87 -10.13 -8.30
N PHE A 113 -33.16 -9.77 -9.55
CA PHE A 113 -32.32 -10.13 -10.69
C PHE A 113 -32.31 -9.03 -11.76
N VAL A 114 -31.13 -8.77 -12.32
CA VAL A 114 -30.92 -7.78 -13.38
C VAL A 114 -30.06 -8.46 -14.47
N PRO A 115 -30.69 -9.02 -15.52
CA PRO A 115 -30.00 -9.85 -16.50
C PRO A 115 -28.84 -9.12 -17.21
N LEU A 116 -29.07 -7.87 -17.64
CA LEU A 116 -28.05 -7.09 -18.35
C LEU A 116 -26.80 -6.87 -17.50
N ASP A 117 -26.99 -6.52 -16.23
CA ASP A 117 -25.90 -6.34 -15.28
C ASP A 117 -25.11 -7.63 -15.05
N ALA A 118 -25.81 -8.75 -14.87
CA ALA A 118 -25.19 -10.05 -14.65
C ALA A 118 -24.40 -10.53 -15.87
N ARG A 119 -24.89 -10.26 -17.08
CA ARG A 119 -24.21 -10.59 -18.34
C ARG A 119 -22.95 -9.76 -18.51
N LEU A 120 -23.07 -8.45 -18.32
CA LEU A 120 -21.97 -7.50 -18.46
C LEU A 120 -21.01 -7.51 -17.27
N GLN A 121 -21.38 -8.18 -16.16
CA GLN A 121 -20.63 -8.24 -14.91
C GLN A 121 -20.25 -6.83 -14.44
N LEU A 122 -21.25 -5.95 -14.37
CA LEU A 122 -21.01 -4.55 -14.04
C LEU A 122 -20.47 -4.43 -12.60
N PRO A 123 -19.60 -3.45 -12.32
CA PRO A 123 -19.22 -3.15 -10.94
C PRO A 123 -20.45 -2.71 -10.12
N GLU A 124 -20.36 -2.64 -8.80
CA GLU A 124 -21.45 -2.07 -7.99
C GLU A 124 -21.59 -0.55 -8.18
N SER A 125 -20.46 0.15 -8.33
CA SER A 125 -20.44 1.59 -8.62
C SER A 125 -20.69 1.87 -10.10
N LYS A 126 -20.85 3.16 -10.48
CA LYS A 126 -20.96 3.54 -11.89
C LYS A 126 -19.64 3.41 -12.65
N PHE A 127 -18.49 3.40 -11.98
CA PHE A 127 -17.19 3.40 -12.65
C PHE A 127 -16.81 2.00 -13.10
N SER A 128 -16.50 1.82 -14.38
CA SER A 128 -16.03 0.54 -14.95
C SER A 128 -14.83 -0.04 -14.18
N TYR A 129 -14.68 -1.37 -14.16
CA TYR A 129 -13.53 -2.01 -13.52
C TYR A 129 -12.19 -1.54 -14.08
N LEU A 130 -12.10 -1.30 -15.39
CA LEU A 130 -10.90 -0.77 -16.04
C LEU A 130 -10.56 0.64 -15.53
N LEU A 131 -11.56 1.51 -15.43
CA LEU A 131 -11.35 2.85 -14.88
C LEU A 131 -10.98 2.79 -13.39
N GLN A 132 -11.59 1.89 -12.61
CA GLN A 132 -11.23 1.69 -11.21
C GLN A 132 -9.77 1.27 -11.04
N ASP A 133 -9.32 0.32 -11.89
CA ASP A 133 -7.94 -0.17 -11.93
C ASP A 133 -6.95 0.98 -12.18
N TRP A 134 -7.16 1.76 -13.26
CA TRP A 134 -6.29 2.88 -13.60
C TRP A 134 -6.31 3.99 -12.55
N SER A 135 -7.50 4.35 -12.06
CA SER A 135 -7.67 5.33 -10.99
C SER A 135 -6.89 4.94 -9.73
N GLN A 136 -7.07 3.72 -9.23
CA GLN A 136 -6.44 3.33 -7.97
C GLN A 136 -4.98 2.94 -8.14
N GLY A 137 -4.57 2.38 -9.28
CA GLY A 137 -3.17 2.12 -9.62
C GLY A 137 -2.33 3.41 -9.63
N LEU A 138 -2.92 4.54 -10.02
CA LEU A 138 -2.30 5.85 -9.87
C LEU A 138 -2.42 6.40 -8.44
N ALA A 139 -3.57 6.21 -7.78
CA ALA A 139 -3.84 6.74 -6.44
C ALA A 139 -2.98 6.11 -5.34
N VAL A 140 -2.52 4.87 -5.53
CA VAL A 140 -1.50 4.25 -4.67
C VAL A 140 -0.12 4.87 -4.86
N ASN A 141 0.05 5.98 -5.55
CA ASN A 141 1.30 6.79 -5.53
C ASN A 141 1.00 8.30 -5.53
N ASN A 142 -0.17 8.70 -6.02
CA ASN A 142 -0.52 10.08 -6.26
C ASN A 142 -1.67 10.58 -5.38
N ALA A 143 -1.70 11.89 -5.12
CA ALA A 143 -2.85 12.54 -4.51
C ALA A 143 -4.09 12.38 -5.42
N TYR A 144 -5.28 12.22 -4.84
CA TYR A 144 -6.51 12.02 -5.63
C TYR A 144 -6.76 13.14 -6.64
N ALA A 145 -6.52 14.41 -6.27
CA ALA A 145 -6.64 15.52 -7.20
C ALA A 145 -5.67 15.43 -8.40
N GLN A 146 -4.45 14.93 -8.17
CA GLN A 146 -3.46 14.72 -9.24
C GLN A 146 -3.85 13.54 -10.15
N VAL A 147 -4.41 12.47 -9.58
CA VAL A 147 -4.97 11.35 -10.35
C VAL A 147 -6.09 11.86 -11.24
N ASN A 148 -7.04 12.61 -10.67
CA ASN A 148 -8.14 13.19 -11.43
C ASN A 148 -7.62 14.10 -12.56
N ALA A 149 -6.73 15.05 -12.26
CA ALA A 149 -6.15 15.92 -13.28
C ALA A 149 -5.44 15.14 -14.41
N THR A 150 -4.75 14.05 -14.05
CA THR A 150 -4.05 13.19 -15.03
C THR A 150 -5.05 12.45 -15.93
N LEU A 151 -6.06 11.81 -15.34
CA LEU A 151 -7.07 11.07 -16.10
C LEU A 151 -8.01 11.99 -16.88
N SER A 152 -8.33 13.18 -16.37
CA SER A 152 -9.07 14.20 -17.12
C SER A 152 -8.30 14.68 -18.34
N ARG A 153 -6.99 14.92 -18.20
CA ARG A 153 -6.15 15.33 -19.33
C ARG A 153 -6.02 14.24 -20.39
N ILE A 154 -5.88 12.99 -19.98
CA ILE A 154 -5.67 11.87 -20.92
C ILE A 154 -6.99 11.38 -21.50
N LEU A 155 -8.05 11.22 -20.72
CA LEU A 155 -9.29 10.55 -21.15
C LEU A 155 -10.46 11.51 -21.39
N GLY A 156 -10.31 12.80 -21.07
CA GLY A 156 -11.42 13.76 -21.15
C GLY A 156 -12.54 13.52 -20.14
N ILE A 157 -12.34 12.64 -19.14
CA ILE A 157 -13.34 12.32 -18.12
C ILE A 157 -13.15 13.15 -16.86
N THR A 158 -14.23 13.50 -16.17
CA THR A 158 -14.15 14.19 -14.88
C THR A 158 -14.60 13.27 -13.74
N GLN A 159 -13.76 13.13 -12.72
CA GLN A 159 -14.09 12.44 -11.47
C GLN A 159 -13.85 13.38 -10.28
N SER A 160 -14.44 13.07 -9.13
CA SER A 160 -14.17 13.82 -7.90
C SER A 160 -13.17 13.08 -7.02
N SER A 161 -12.39 13.82 -6.21
CA SER A 161 -11.54 13.23 -5.16
C SER A 161 -12.34 12.32 -4.24
N ASP A 162 -13.58 12.68 -3.91
CA ASP A 162 -14.49 11.87 -3.08
C ASP A 162 -14.86 10.54 -3.75
N SER A 163 -15.01 10.53 -5.08
CA SER A 163 -15.25 9.30 -5.83
C SER A 163 -14.03 8.40 -5.81
N LEU A 164 -12.82 8.97 -5.95
CA LEU A 164 -11.57 8.22 -5.85
C LEU A 164 -11.33 7.67 -4.43
N GLU A 165 -11.66 8.43 -3.39
CA GLU A 165 -11.56 7.97 -2.00
C GLU A 165 -12.58 6.86 -1.69
N ARG A 166 -13.83 7.00 -2.13
CA ARG A 166 -14.84 5.94 -1.97
C ARG A 166 -14.44 4.66 -2.71
N MET A 167 -13.93 4.79 -3.93
CA MET A 167 -13.43 3.68 -4.73
C MET A 167 -12.26 2.98 -4.02
N ASN A 168 -11.32 3.74 -3.45
CA ASN A 168 -10.22 3.20 -2.66
C ASN A 168 -10.73 2.37 -1.47
N ARG A 169 -11.68 2.91 -0.70
CA ARG A 169 -12.30 2.23 0.44
C ARG A 169 -13.03 0.96 0.02
N GLN A 170 -13.80 1.02 -1.06
CA GLN A 170 -14.55 -0.13 -1.58
C GLN A 170 -13.60 -1.23 -2.05
N MET A 171 -12.56 -0.90 -2.83
CA MET A 171 -11.59 -1.90 -3.27
C MET A 171 -10.89 -2.54 -2.06
N SER A 172 -10.54 -1.74 -1.04
CA SER A 172 -9.84 -2.25 0.13
C SER A 172 -10.61 -3.31 0.93
N THR A 173 -11.94 -3.39 0.85
CA THR A 173 -12.71 -4.35 1.67
C THR A 173 -12.39 -5.81 1.31
N THR A 174 -11.93 -6.06 0.09
CA THR A 174 -11.61 -7.40 -0.42
C THR A 174 -10.15 -7.81 -0.21
N VAL A 175 -9.30 -6.90 0.29
CA VAL A 175 -7.86 -7.17 0.45
C VAL A 175 -7.60 -8.30 1.44
N GLU A 176 -8.36 -8.38 2.54
CA GLU A 176 -8.20 -9.46 3.51
C GLU A 176 -8.54 -10.83 2.93
N CYS A 177 -9.68 -10.94 2.24
CA CYS A 177 -10.06 -12.16 1.54
C CYS A 177 -9.03 -12.54 0.47
N PHE A 178 -8.51 -11.55 -0.26
CA PHE A 178 -7.45 -11.78 -1.23
C PHE A 178 -6.19 -12.33 -0.56
N GLU A 179 -5.68 -11.68 0.49
CA GLU A 179 -4.47 -12.14 1.19
C GLU A 179 -4.63 -13.54 1.78
N ALA A 180 -5.82 -13.91 2.24
CA ALA A 180 -6.12 -15.27 2.74
C ALA A 180 -6.09 -16.35 1.64
N THR A 181 -6.33 -15.98 0.38
CA THR A 181 -6.30 -16.91 -0.77
C THR A 181 -4.96 -16.93 -1.50
N ARG A 182 -4.02 -16.05 -1.14
CA ARG A 182 -2.70 -16.02 -1.78
C ARG A 182 -1.95 -17.30 -1.50
N ALA A 183 -1.26 -17.79 -2.54
CA ALA A 183 -0.30 -18.87 -2.39
C ALA A 183 0.70 -18.53 -1.29
N SER A 184 1.02 -19.53 -0.47
CA SER A 184 2.05 -19.35 0.54
C SER A 184 3.36 -18.95 -0.14
N PRO A 185 4.13 -18.04 0.45
CA PRO A 185 5.47 -17.74 -0.02
C PRO A 185 6.29 -19.04 -0.03
N PRO A 186 7.24 -19.19 -0.97
CA PRO A 186 8.07 -20.38 -1.01
C PRO A 186 8.84 -20.53 0.31
N ALA A 187 9.10 -21.77 0.71
CA ALA A 187 10.01 -22.05 1.81
C ALA A 187 11.37 -21.41 1.52
N ALA A 188 12.00 -20.84 2.55
CA ALA A 188 13.33 -20.28 2.41
C ALA A 188 14.32 -21.38 2.01
N PRO A 189 15.26 -21.12 1.08
CA PRO A 189 16.27 -22.11 0.72
C PRO A 189 17.13 -22.51 1.93
N VAL A 190 17.63 -23.75 1.93
CA VAL A 190 18.51 -24.25 2.99
C VAL A 190 19.73 -23.33 3.12
N GLY A 191 20.08 -22.96 4.36
CA GLY A 191 21.17 -22.04 4.66
C GLY A 191 20.81 -20.55 4.59
N HIS A 192 19.59 -20.20 4.19
CA HIS A 192 19.09 -18.82 4.26
C HIS A 192 18.61 -18.46 5.67
N LEU A 193 18.42 -17.16 5.89
CA LEU A 193 17.80 -16.57 7.06
C LEU A 193 16.38 -16.14 6.73
N ILE A 194 15.46 -16.28 7.69
CA ILE A 194 14.14 -15.65 7.62
C ILE A 194 14.21 -14.39 8.47
N VAL A 195 13.84 -13.24 7.92
CA VAL A 195 13.87 -11.96 8.65
C VAL A 195 12.45 -11.46 8.85
N ALA A 196 12.10 -11.19 10.11
CA ALA A 196 10.89 -10.49 10.52
C ALA A 196 11.28 -9.15 11.13
N SER A 197 10.64 -8.08 10.67
CA SER A 197 10.90 -6.72 11.16
C SER A 197 9.60 -5.93 11.22
N ALA A 198 9.50 -5.06 12.21
CA ALA A 198 8.38 -4.15 12.38
C ALA A 198 8.87 -2.78 12.83
N ASP A 199 8.16 -1.74 12.42
CA ASP A 199 8.43 -0.35 12.81
C ASP A 199 7.12 0.46 12.76
N GLY A 200 7.07 1.56 13.50
CA GLY A 200 5.95 2.48 13.57
C GLY A 200 6.17 3.74 12.73
N LYS A 201 5.19 4.07 11.89
CA LYS A 201 5.15 5.37 11.19
C LYS A 201 3.86 6.12 11.41
N GLY A 202 3.98 7.39 11.83
CA GLY A 202 2.81 8.26 12.01
C GLY A 202 2.10 8.56 10.69
N VAL A 203 0.77 8.53 10.71
CA VAL A 203 -0.12 8.93 9.61
C VAL A 203 -0.93 10.15 10.06
N PRO A 204 -0.90 11.29 9.33
CA PRO A 204 -1.71 12.46 9.64
C PRO A 204 -3.21 12.16 9.58
N ILE A 205 -3.92 12.30 10.69
CA ILE A 205 -5.36 12.05 10.77
C ILE A 205 -6.13 13.37 10.82
N ARG A 206 -7.23 13.45 10.07
CA ARG A 206 -8.19 14.54 10.10
C ARG A 206 -8.92 14.52 11.44
N GLN A 207 -8.90 15.65 12.14
CA GLN A 207 -9.67 15.80 13.39
C GLN A 207 -11.16 15.94 13.09
N SER A 208 -12.02 15.48 14.00
CA SER A 208 -13.46 15.68 13.89
C SER A 208 -13.78 17.18 13.94
N ALA A 209 -14.80 17.62 13.19
CA ALA A 209 -15.24 19.01 13.15
C ALA A 209 -15.72 19.56 14.52
N THR A 210 -15.96 18.67 15.49
CA THR A 210 -16.32 18.97 16.88
C THR A 210 -15.11 19.15 17.82
N THR A 211 -13.89 18.98 17.32
CA THR A 211 -12.68 19.34 18.08
C THR A 211 -12.65 20.85 18.23
N SER A 212 -12.60 21.35 19.47
CA SER A 212 -12.79 22.76 19.82
C SER A 212 -12.05 23.72 18.88
N THR A 213 -12.78 24.74 18.41
CA THR A 213 -12.24 25.83 17.61
C THR A 213 -11.15 26.59 18.38
N ILE A 214 -10.34 27.32 17.62
CA ILE A 214 -9.07 28.00 17.95
C ILE A 214 -9.05 28.79 19.29
N ALA A 215 -10.19 29.07 19.91
CA ALA A 215 -10.31 29.76 21.20
C ALA A 215 -9.54 29.10 22.38
N GLY A 216 -9.16 27.82 22.29
CA GLY A 216 -8.41 27.10 23.32
C GLY A 216 -6.89 26.94 23.09
N HIS A 217 -6.34 27.38 21.95
CA HIS A 217 -4.95 27.10 21.60
C HIS A 217 -3.97 28.10 22.22
N ARG A 218 -3.46 27.81 23.43
CA ARG A 218 -2.14 28.32 23.84
C ARG A 218 -1.07 27.73 22.91
N PRO A 219 -0.17 28.52 22.30
CA PRO A 219 0.90 27.99 21.47
C PRO A 219 1.88 27.18 22.32
N GLN A 220 1.71 25.85 22.36
CA GLN A 220 2.71 24.94 22.91
C GLN A 220 3.82 24.72 21.87
N LYS A 221 5.07 25.00 22.25
CA LYS A 221 6.26 24.58 21.50
C LYS A 221 6.50 23.08 21.73
N GLY A 222 6.56 22.29 20.67
CA GLY A 222 6.85 20.85 20.71
C GLY A 222 6.01 20.03 19.72
N PRO A 223 6.26 18.71 19.58
CA PRO A 223 5.42 17.81 18.81
C PRO A 223 4.00 17.87 19.34
N LYS A 224 3.01 18.16 18.48
CA LYS A 224 1.60 18.25 18.87
C LYS A 224 1.05 16.81 19.03
N PRO A 225 0.74 16.35 20.26
CA PRO A 225 0.09 15.06 20.46
C PRO A 225 -1.24 15.04 19.69
N ASN A 226 -1.69 13.88 19.23
CA ASN A 226 -3.00 13.67 18.58
C ASN A 226 -3.19 14.22 17.15
N ARG A 227 -2.12 14.51 16.40
CA ARG A 227 -2.22 14.83 14.95
C ARG A 227 -1.91 13.65 14.03
N LYS A 228 -1.23 12.63 14.54
CA LYS A 228 -0.88 11.42 13.79
C LYS A 228 -1.31 10.18 14.57
N LYS A 229 -1.85 9.19 13.87
CA LYS A 229 -2.04 7.83 14.40
C LYS A 229 -0.88 6.96 13.91
N MET A 230 -0.32 6.13 14.77
CA MET A 230 0.80 5.27 14.41
C MET A 230 0.30 4.09 13.59
N ALA A 231 0.79 3.97 12.35
CA ALA A 231 0.69 2.75 11.57
C ALA A 231 1.87 1.85 11.92
N ILE A 232 1.60 0.58 12.23
CA ILE A 232 2.64 -0.44 12.36
C ILE A 232 2.85 -1.05 10.98
N VAL A 233 4.09 -1.03 10.52
CA VAL A 233 4.53 -1.67 9.28
C VAL A 233 5.26 -2.94 9.67
N GLY A 234 4.95 -4.04 8.99
CA GLY A 234 5.69 -5.30 9.08
C GLY A 234 6.34 -5.64 7.74
N ALA A 235 7.52 -6.26 7.81
CA ALA A 235 8.21 -6.81 6.66
C ALA A 235 8.76 -8.20 6.98
N ALA A 236 8.49 -9.15 6.08
CA ALA A 236 9.01 -10.51 6.13
C ALA A 236 9.67 -10.88 4.81
N TYR A 237 10.86 -11.49 4.88
CA TYR A 237 11.63 -11.89 3.70
C TYR A 237 12.66 -12.97 4.04
N SER A 238 13.17 -13.63 3.02
CA SER A 238 14.33 -14.54 3.14
C SER A 238 15.58 -13.88 2.59
N VAL A 239 16.75 -14.16 3.14
CA VAL A 239 18.02 -13.58 2.66
C VAL A 239 19.19 -14.53 2.93
N GLU A 240 20.17 -14.50 2.03
CA GLU A 240 21.44 -15.20 2.24
C GLU A 240 22.25 -14.54 3.38
N PRO A 241 22.85 -15.33 4.29
CA PRO A 241 23.79 -14.80 5.26
C PRO A 241 24.96 -14.10 4.57
N ARG A 242 25.34 -12.91 5.06
CA ARG A 242 26.50 -12.17 4.56
C ARG A 242 27.48 -11.87 5.70
N VAL A 243 28.52 -12.69 5.80
CA VAL A 243 29.62 -12.52 6.75
C VAL A 243 30.32 -11.19 6.48
N ARG A 244 30.55 -10.42 7.55
CA ARG A 244 31.18 -9.10 7.52
C ARG A 244 32.08 -8.95 8.75
N THR A 245 33.06 -8.06 8.67
CA THR A 245 33.86 -7.67 9.85
C THR A 245 33.33 -6.36 10.43
N PRO A 246 33.54 -6.08 11.73
CA PRO A 246 33.26 -4.78 12.34
C PRO A 246 33.86 -3.62 11.53
N GLN A 247 35.12 -3.77 11.09
CA GLN A 247 35.81 -2.75 10.28
C GLN A 247 35.11 -2.51 8.94
N SER A 248 34.72 -3.57 8.22
CA SER A 248 34.02 -3.45 6.93
C SER A 248 32.68 -2.71 7.05
N VAL A 249 31.95 -2.92 8.14
CA VAL A 249 30.70 -2.19 8.41
C VAL A 249 30.98 -0.73 8.76
N LEU A 250 31.99 -0.48 9.61
CA LEU A 250 32.40 0.87 9.99
C LEU A 250 32.78 1.69 8.74
N ASP A 251 33.64 1.14 7.89
CA ASP A 251 34.06 1.78 6.64
C ASP A 251 32.85 2.08 5.75
N SER A 252 31.87 1.17 5.69
CA SER A 252 30.65 1.39 4.90
C SER A 252 29.73 2.47 5.47
N LEU A 253 29.66 2.64 6.79
CA LEU A 253 28.79 3.64 7.43
C LEU A 253 29.34 5.07 7.31
N PHE A 254 30.67 5.20 7.31
CA PHE A 254 31.36 6.49 7.29
C PHE A 254 32.03 6.83 5.96
N ARG A 255 31.75 6.04 4.91
CA ARG A 255 32.24 6.27 3.55
C ARG A 255 31.84 7.65 3.03
N MET A 256 32.77 8.38 2.43
CA MET A 256 32.48 9.65 1.76
C MET A 256 32.39 9.43 0.24
N PRO A 257 31.23 9.65 -0.41
CA PRO A 257 31.05 9.39 -1.84
C PRO A 257 31.99 10.17 -2.77
N SER A 258 32.59 11.25 -2.27
CA SER A 258 33.50 12.14 -3.00
C SER A 258 34.97 11.72 -2.96
N ASP A 259 35.36 10.69 -2.19
CA ASP A 259 36.74 10.21 -2.12
C ASP A 259 36.96 9.01 -3.07
N PRO A 260 37.83 9.10 -4.09
CA PRO A 260 38.12 8.00 -5.01
C PRO A 260 38.71 6.76 -4.33
N ARG A 261 39.33 6.90 -3.15
CA ARG A 261 39.88 5.80 -2.34
C ARG A 261 38.80 5.00 -1.61
N ASP A 262 37.60 5.55 -1.54
CA ASP A 262 36.41 5.00 -0.88
C ASP A 262 35.46 4.30 -1.88
N ALA A 263 35.95 3.97 -3.08
CA ALA A 263 35.16 3.29 -4.11
C ALA A 263 34.42 2.07 -3.54
N LYS A 264 33.13 1.94 -3.88
CA LYS A 264 32.27 0.88 -3.36
C LYS A 264 32.85 -0.47 -3.80
N PRO A 265 33.19 -1.38 -2.88
CA PRO A 265 33.66 -2.71 -3.27
C PRO A 265 32.57 -3.40 -4.09
N ASP A 266 32.98 -4.09 -5.15
CA ASP A 266 32.10 -4.75 -6.13
C ASP A 266 31.44 -6.03 -5.58
N THR A 267 31.25 -6.12 -4.25
CA THR A 267 30.62 -7.29 -3.63
C THR A 267 29.09 -7.16 -3.72
N PRO A 268 28.41 -8.08 -4.45
CA PRO A 268 26.96 -8.05 -4.58
C PRO A 268 26.30 -8.03 -3.20
N GLN A 269 25.43 -7.04 -2.96
CA GLN A 269 24.63 -7.00 -1.75
C GLN A 269 23.58 -8.12 -1.79
N ALA A 270 23.52 -8.95 -0.75
CA ALA A 270 22.47 -9.97 -0.62
C ALA A 270 21.11 -9.27 -0.73
N ARG A 271 20.28 -9.70 -1.69
CA ARG A 271 19.00 -9.08 -1.97
C ARG A 271 17.91 -9.84 -1.21
N PRO A 272 17.01 -9.15 -0.49
CA PRO A 272 15.82 -9.78 0.07
C PRO A 272 15.02 -10.52 -1.00
N ALA A 273 14.79 -11.81 -0.79
CA ALA A 273 13.94 -12.66 -1.61
C ALA A 273 12.51 -12.68 -1.03
N ASP A 274 11.51 -12.69 -1.93
CA ASP A 274 10.08 -12.80 -1.61
C ASP A 274 9.63 -11.88 -0.47
N LYS A 275 10.09 -10.62 -0.54
CA LYS A 275 9.76 -9.61 0.46
C LYS A 275 8.28 -9.27 0.41
N HIS A 276 7.60 -9.50 1.53
CA HIS A 276 6.22 -9.07 1.74
C HIS A 276 6.16 -7.96 2.79
N LEU A 277 5.31 -6.98 2.53
CA LEU A 277 5.06 -5.81 3.37
C LEU A 277 3.59 -5.73 3.73
N ARG A 278 3.30 -5.27 4.95
CA ARG A 278 1.95 -4.99 5.41
C ARG A 278 1.96 -3.81 6.36
N ALA A 279 0.89 -3.02 6.37
CA ALA A 279 0.74 -1.97 7.36
C ALA A 279 -0.69 -1.88 7.92
N ARG A 280 -0.79 -1.61 9.21
CA ARG A 280 -2.05 -1.51 9.95
C ARG A 280 -2.07 -0.31 10.87
N LEU A 281 -3.25 0.29 11.02
CA LEU A 281 -3.60 1.25 12.06
C LEU A 281 -4.44 0.53 13.10
N THR A 282 -4.33 0.96 14.37
CA THR A 282 -5.23 0.46 15.40
C THR A 282 -6.62 1.02 15.13
N MET A 283 -7.60 0.14 14.94
CA MET A 283 -8.97 0.45 14.55
C MET A 283 -9.93 0.15 15.72
N GLU A 284 -11.00 0.92 15.85
CA GLU A 284 -12.11 0.55 16.74
C GLU A 284 -12.96 -0.54 16.07
N MET A 285 -13.36 -1.54 16.85
CA MET A 285 -14.19 -2.63 16.36
C MET A 285 -15.65 -2.18 16.21
N PRO A 286 -16.26 -2.32 15.02
CA PRO A 286 -17.66 -1.91 14.83
C PRO A 286 -18.67 -2.75 15.62
N GLU A 287 -18.35 -4.03 15.87
CA GLU A 287 -19.31 -5.04 16.36
C GLU A 287 -19.05 -5.51 17.80
N SER A 288 -17.98 -5.06 18.45
CA SER A 288 -17.65 -5.44 19.83
C SER A 288 -16.89 -4.31 20.55
N PRO A 289 -17.11 -4.07 21.85
CA PRO A 289 -16.30 -3.10 22.59
C PRO A 289 -14.85 -3.57 22.67
N GLY A 290 -13.97 -2.91 21.91
CA GLY A 290 -12.54 -3.21 21.86
C GLY A 290 -11.82 -2.50 20.72
N GLU A 291 -10.49 -2.41 20.83
CA GLU A 291 -9.62 -1.94 19.75
C GLU A 291 -8.93 -3.13 19.08
N GLU A 292 -8.90 -3.11 17.75
CA GLU A 292 -8.11 -4.01 16.94
C GLU A 292 -6.68 -3.46 16.85
N SER A 293 -5.78 -3.97 17.69
CA SER A 293 -4.40 -3.50 17.81
C SER A 293 -3.60 -3.74 16.52
N ALA A 294 -3.05 -2.66 15.93
CA ALA A 294 -2.18 -2.77 14.76
C ALA A 294 -0.95 -3.64 15.01
N THR A 295 -0.39 -3.57 16.22
CA THR A 295 0.77 -4.37 16.61
C THR A 295 0.40 -5.84 16.55
N ASP A 296 -0.69 -6.24 17.21
CA ASP A 296 -1.12 -7.64 17.24
C ASP A 296 -1.42 -8.18 15.84
N GLN A 297 -2.14 -7.41 15.02
CA GLN A 297 -2.42 -7.79 13.64
C GLN A 297 -1.15 -7.98 12.79
N ILE A 298 -0.16 -7.09 12.93
CA ILE A 298 1.09 -7.20 12.18
C ILE A 298 1.92 -8.37 12.68
N PHE A 299 2.00 -8.61 13.98
CA PHE A 299 2.79 -9.72 14.52
C PHE A 299 2.15 -11.09 14.29
N GLU A 300 0.83 -11.19 14.32
CA GLU A 300 0.10 -12.39 13.89
C GLU A 300 0.32 -12.69 12.40
N TRP A 301 0.32 -11.64 11.57
CA TRP A 301 0.70 -11.77 10.16
C TRP A 301 2.17 -12.16 9.99
N LEU A 302 3.11 -11.58 10.75
CA LEU A 302 4.54 -11.94 10.72
C LEU A 302 4.75 -13.39 11.14
N ARG A 303 4.06 -13.88 12.18
CA ARG A 303 4.07 -15.29 12.59
C ARG A 303 3.69 -16.19 11.43
N THR A 304 2.61 -15.85 10.71
CA THR A 304 2.18 -16.58 9.52
C THR A 304 3.25 -16.56 8.42
N GLN A 305 3.83 -15.39 8.14
CA GLN A 305 4.88 -15.25 7.12
C GLN A 305 6.17 -16.00 7.45
N VAL A 306 6.55 -16.04 8.73
CA VAL A 306 7.71 -16.80 9.22
C VAL A 306 7.43 -18.29 9.08
N ASN A 307 6.29 -18.77 9.59
CA ASN A 307 5.94 -20.20 9.56
C ASN A 307 5.83 -20.73 8.12
N GLN A 308 5.27 -19.96 7.20
CA GLN A 308 5.19 -20.35 5.78
C GLN A 308 6.56 -20.45 5.09
N ARG A 309 7.57 -19.73 5.59
CA ARG A 309 8.95 -19.75 5.06
C ARG A 309 9.84 -20.78 5.71
N GLN A 310 9.45 -21.35 6.85
CA GLN A 310 10.23 -22.37 7.53
C GLN A 310 10.23 -23.67 6.70
N PRO A 311 11.39 -24.19 6.29
CA PRO A 311 11.47 -25.53 5.73
C PRO A 311 11.40 -26.58 6.85
N THR A 312 11.39 -27.86 6.48
CA THR A 312 11.41 -28.98 7.45
C THR A 312 12.62 -28.91 8.38
N SER A 313 13.78 -28.50 7.86
CA SER A 313 14.93 -28.12 8.68
C SER A 313 14.72 -26.71 9.22
N SER A 314 14.58 -26.55 10.54
CA SER A 314 14.38 -25.24 11.17
C SER A 314 15.50 -24.26 10.82
N LEU A 315 15.17 -23.12 10.20
CA LEU A 315 16.12 -22.05 9.88
C LEU A 315 16.07 -20.93 10.92
N PRO A 316 17.17 -20.18 11.12
CA PRO A 316 17.20 -19.02 12.00
C PRO A 316 16.17 -17.95 11.61
N VAL A 317 15.46 -17.42 12.62
CA VAL A 317 14.53 -16.29 12.45
C VAL A 317 15.16 -15.04 13.05
N ILE A 318 15.54 -14.10 12.20
CA ILE A 318 16.09 -12.81 12.65
C ILE A 318 14.94 -11.86 12.93
N VAL A 319 14.82 -11.43 14.19
CA VAL A 319 13.86 -10.41 14.62
C VAL A 319 14.62 -9.08 14.74
N LEU A 320 14.48 -8.21 13.75
CA LEU A 320 15.26 -6.98 13.60
C LEU A 320 14.36 -5.75 13.72
N MET A 321 14.49 -5.00 14.82
CA MET A 321 13.62 -3.86 15.14
C MET A 321 14.38 -2.76 15.88
N ASP A 322 13.75 -1.61 16.04
CA ASP A 322 14.24 -0.55 16.92
C ASP A 322 14.09 -0.93 18.40
N GLY A 323 14.33 0.01 19.32
CA GLY A 323 14.23 -0.27 20.76
C GLY A 323 12.82 -0.12 21.35
N GLN A 324 11.74 -0.09 20.56
CA GLN A 324 10.39 0.13 21.07
C GLN A 324 9.89 -1.10 21.87
N PRO A 325 9.63 -0.99 23.19
CA PRO A 325 9.33 -2.14 24.04
C PRO A 325 8.10 -2.96 23.60
N SER A 326 7.05 -2.28 23.10
CA SER A 326 5.82 -2.96 22.67
C SER A 326 6.03 -3.87 21.46
N LEU A 327 6.99 -3.57 20.58
CA LEU A 327 7.30 -4.44 19.44
C LEU A 327 8.03 -5.70 19.89
N TRP A 328 8.95 -5.58 20.84
CA TRP A 328 9.64 -6.74 21.44
C TRP A 328 8.68 -7.63 22.24
N GLN A 329 7.76 -7.04 23.00
CA GLN A 329 6.71 -7.80 23.69
C GLN A 329 5.84 -8.58 22.70
N ALA A 330 5.44 -7.96 21.59
CA ALA A 330 4.70 -8.66 20.55
C ALA A 330 5.54 -9.75 19.87
N ALA A 331 6.82 -9.51 19.60
CA ALA A 331 7.71 -10.55 19.06
C ALA A 331 7.78 -11.77 19.97
N GLN A 332 7.90 -11.57 21.29
CA GLN A 332 7.91 -12.64 22.28
C GLN A 332 6.60 -13.43 22.32
N THR A 333 5.46 -12.74 22.13
CA THR A 333 4.14 -13.37 22.11
C THR A 333 3.88 -14.19 20.85
N TYR A 334 4.23 -13.66 19.67
CA TYR A 334 3.77 -14.23 18.39
C TYR A 334 4.83 -15.03 17.63
N LEU A 335 6.11 -14.69 17.74
CA LEU A 335 7.17 -15.31 16.93
C LEU A 335 7.76 -16.56 17.61
N PRO A 336 8.27 -17.54 16.86
CA PRO A 336 8.85 -18.76 17.43
C PRO A 336 10.12 -18.43 18.22
N GLN A 337 10.18 -18.83 19.49
CA GLN A 337 11.30 -18.51 20.38
C GLN A 337 12.47 -19.49 20.26
N SER A 338 12.25 -20.70 19.75
CA SER A 338 13.26 -21.77 19.71
C SER A 338 14.45 -21.47 18.78
N ASN A 339 14.25 -20.61 17.79
CA ASN A 339 15.24 -20.28 16.76
C ASN A 339 15.25 -18.78 16.40
N ALA A 340 14.65 -17.93 17.23
CA ALA A 340 14.67 -16.48 17.04
C ALA A 340 15.97 -15.86 17.56
N ILE A 341 16.55 -14.96 16.78
CA ILE A 341 17.65 -14.09 17.16
C ILE A 341 17.14 -12.65 17.14
N GLU A 342 16.98 -12.06 18.33
CA GLU A 342 16.62 -10.65 18.50
C GLU A 342 17.85 -9.77 18.24
N ILE A 343 17.75 -8.83 17.29
CA ILE A 343 18.82 -7.90 16.94
C ILE A 343 18.28 -6.47 17.01
N LEU A 344 18.91 -5.63 17.82
CA LEU A 344 18.60 -4.21 17.86
C LEU A 344 19.17 -3.51 16.63
N ASP A 345 18.36 -2.70 15.95
CA ASP A 345 18.80 -1.95 14.77
C ASP A 345 19.99 -1.02 15.08
N LEU A 346 21.12 -1.30 14.44
CA LEU A 346 22.34 -0.53 14.59
C LEU A 346 22.15 0.95 14.25
N LEU A 347 21.30 1.31 13.29
CA LEU A 347 21.10 2.72 12.93
C LEU A 347 20.43 3.50 14.07
N HIS A 348 19.55 2.85 14.85
CA HIS A 348 18.97 3.45 16.05
C HIS A 348 20.01 3.61 17.18
N VAL A 349 20.93 2.65 17.31
CA VAL A 349 22.06 2.74 18.25
C VAL A 349 23.01 3.87 17.89
N THR A 350 23.43 3.97 16.63
CA THR A 350 24.34 5.03 16.17
C THR A 350 23.76 6.42 16.39
N SER A 351 22.45 6.60 16.16
CA SER A 351 21.74 7.87 16.44
C SER A 351 21.85 8.29 17.91
N ARG A 352 21.87 7.35 18.86
CA ARG A 352 22.07 7.64 20.29
C ARG A 352 23.49 8.09 20.61
N ILE A 353 24.49 7.51 19.94
CA ILE A 353 25.89 7.95 20.08
C ILE A 353 26.01 9.40 19.61
N TRP A 354 25.43 9.74 18.45
CA TRP A 354 25.40 11.10 17.93
C TRP A 354 24.74 12.11 18.88
N GLN A 355 23.83 11.69 19.75
CA GLN A 355 23.19 12.56 20.74
C GLN A 355 24.12 12.94 21.90
N VAL A 356 25.06 12.07 22.28
CA VAL A 356 25.91 12.26 23.48
C VAL A 356 27.30 12.79 23.16
N VAL A 357 27.88 12.47 21.99
CA VAL A 357 29.20 12.96 21.58
C VAL A 357 29.37 14.50 21.68
N PRO A 358 28.35 15.32 21.35
CA PRO A 358 28.42 16.78 21.51
C PRO A 358 28.59 17.28 22.96
N PHE A 359 28.60 16.40 23.97
CA PHE A 359 28.87 16.78 25.35
C PHE A 359 30.34 17.06 25.60
N TRP A 360 31.23 16.44 24.82
CA TRP A 360 32.69 16.56 24.95
C TRP A 360 33.35 17.25 23.75
N TYR A 361 32.73 17.16 22.57
CA TYR A 361 33.28 17.70 21.34
C TYR A 361 32.34 18.72 20.70
N LYS A 362 32.89 19.65 19.93
CA LYS A 362 32.08 20.62 19.16
C LYS A 362 31.24 19.86 18.13
N ALA A 363 29.94 20.14 18.08
CA ALA A 363 29.05 19.53 17.10
C ALA A 363 29.56 19.79 15.67
N HIS A 364 29.52 18.75 14.82
CA HIS A 364 30.00 18.76 13.44
C HIS A 364 31.51 18.98 13.25
N SER A 365 32.34 18.81 14.29
CA SER A 365 33.79 18.80 14.14
C SER A 365 34.34 17.43 13.73
N ASP A 366 35.56 17.39 13.20
CA ASP A 366 36.26 16.16 12.83
C ASP A 366 36.54 15.28 14.06
N GLU A 367 36.82 15.89 15.22
CA GLU A 367 37.00 15.17 16.48
C GLU A 367 35.70 14.50 16.94
N ALA A 368 34.55 15.17 16.77
CA ALA A 368 33.26 14.57 17.07
C ALA A 368 32.98 13.37 16.15
N LEU A 369 33.27 13.51 14.85
CA LEU A 369 33.14 12.40 13.89
C LEU A 369 34.04 11.23 14.25
N LEU A 370 35.30 11.48 14.62
CA LEU A 370 36.25 10.46 15.05
C LEU A 370 35.78 9.76 16.34
N ALA A 371 35.28 10.51 17.32
CA ALA A 371 34.73 9.95 18.54
C ALA A 371 33.53 9.03 18.26
N VAL A 372 32.60 9.44 17.37
CA VAL A 372 31.50 8.55 16.96
C VAL A 372 32.04 7.28 16.29
N LYS A 373 33.02 7.39 15.38
CA LYS A 373 33.64 6.22 14.74
C LYS A 373 34.21 5.23 15.76
N VAL A 374 34.90 5.73 16.79
CA VAL A 374 35.45 4.89 17.87
C VAL A 374 34.33 4.18 18.63
N TYR A 375 33.29 4.88 19.06
CA TYR A 375 32.18 4.26 19.80
C TYR A 375 31.42 3.24 18.94
N VAL A 376 31.15 3.55 17.67
CA VAL A 376 30.51 2.60 16.74
C VAL A 376 31.39 1.36 16.54
N SER A 377 32.70 1.54 16.39
CA SER A 377 33.65 0.43 16.26
C SER A 377 33.60 -0.49 17.48
N LEU A 378 33.63 0.06 18.70
CA LEU A 378 33.55 -0.71 19.94
C LEU A 378 32.22 -1.50 20.04
N ILE A 379 31.09 -0.89 19.67
CA ILE A 379 29.79 -1.57 19.62
C ILE A 379 29.79 -2.71 18.61
N LEU A 380 30.32 -2.49 17.41
CA LEU A 380 30.43 -3.53 16.37
C LEU A 380 31.35 -4.68 16.80
N GLN A 381 32.28 -4.43 17.71
CA GLN A 381 33.18 -5.42 18.32
C GLN A 381 32.60 -6.07 19.59
N GLY A 382 31.33 -5.82 19.93
CA GLY A 382 30.66 -6.41 21.08
C GLY A 382 30.97 -5.75 22.43
N GLN A 383 31.72 -4.63 22.46
CA GLN A 383 32.20 -3.97 23.69
C GLN A 383 31.19 -2.94 24.24
N VAL A 384 29.90 -3.26 24.24
CA VAL A 384 28.82 -2.35 24.66
C VAL A 384 28.87 -2.06 26.17
N ASP A 385 29.22 -3.08 26.96
CA ASP A 385 29.40 -3.03 28.41
C ASP A 385 30.52 -2.05 28.83
N VAL A 386 31.64 -2.06 28.10
CA VAL A 386 32.75 -1.12 28.31
C VAL A 386 32.27 0.31 28.12
N ILE A 387 31.49 0.58 27.06
CA ILE A 387 30.93 1.91 26.80
C ILE A 387 29.98 2.33 27.91
N ILE A 388 29.05 1.46 28.32
CA ILE A 388 28.10 1.75 29.41
C ILE A 388 28.87 2.11 30.69
N THR A 389 29.92 1.35 31.01
CA THR A 389 30.75 1.56 32.20
C THR A 389 31.43 2.92 32.17
N VAL A 390 32.14 3.23 31.07
CA VAL A 390 32.84 4.52 30.90
C VAL A 390 31.85 5.68 30.94
N TRP A 391 30.71 5.57 30.26
CA TRP A 391 29.71 6.65 30.23
C TRP A 391 29.01 6.87 31.56
N ARG A 392 28.82 5.82 32.38
CA ARG A 392 28.35 5.96 33.77
C ARG A 392 29.36 6.72 34.62
N LEU A 393 30.64 6.36 34.55
CA LEU A 393 31.71 7.09 35.25
C LEU A 393 31.78 8.57 34.83
N LEU A 394 31.63 8.85 33.53
CA LEU A 394 31.58 10.23 33.03
C LEU A 394 30.34 10.99 33.53
N ALA A 395 29.19 10.33 33.62
CA ALA A 395 27.99 10.93 34.23
C ALA A 395 28.21 11.24 35.72
N ASP A 396 28.95 10.39 36.45
CA ASP A 396 29.23 10.55 37.88
C ASP A 396 30.39 11.54 38.16
N SER A 397 31.17 11.91 37.15
CA SER A 397 32.36 12.77 37.29
C SER A 397 32.07 14.22 37.73
N GLY A 398 30.82 14.67 37.68
CA GLY A 398 30.43 16.06 37.95
C GLY A 398 30.81 17.08 36.86
N THR A 399 31.37 16.63 35.73
CA THR A 399 31.83 17.51 34.63
C THR A 399 30.73 17.91 33.66
N LEU A 400 29.61 17.17 33.62
CA LEU A 400 28.50 17.39 32.71
C LEU A 400 27.42 18.29 33.31
N LYS A 401 26.73 19.07 32.47
CA LYS A 401 25.53 19.81 32.91
C LYS A 401 24.42 18.81 33.28
N PRO A 402 23.50 19.12 34.21
CA PRO A 402 22.44 18.19 34.65
C PRO A 402 21.59 17.60 33.50
N LYS A 403 21.32 18.39 32.45
CA LYS A 403 20.59 17.92 31.27
C LYS A 403 21.41 16.91 30.44
N GLN A 404 22.71 17.12 30.30
CA GLN A 404 23.62 16.22 29.58
C GLN A 404 23.81 14.93 30.36
N GLU A 405 24.01 15.02 31.68
CA GLU A 405 24.08 13.86 32.58
C GLU A 405 22.82 13.00 32.47
N LYS A 406 21.63 13.62 32.60
CA LYS A 406 20.35 12.91 32.45
C LYS A 406 20.23 12.23 31.08
N CYS A 407 20.63 12.91 30.01
CA CYS A 407 20.60 12.35 28.66
C CYS A 407 21.57 11.17 28.51
N LEU A 408 22.78 11.28 29.06
CA LEU A 408 23.78 10.21 29.02
C LEU A 408 23.29 8.98 29.78
N ARG A 409 22.74 9.16 30.99
CA ARG A 409 22.14 8.07 31.77
C ARG A 409 20.98 7.39 31.04
N GLN A 410 20.15 8.17 30.34
CA GLN A 410 19.08 7.61 29.51
C GLN A 410 19.61 6.73 28.37
N VAL A 411 20.71 7.14 27.73
CA VAL A 411 21.36 6.33 26.68
C VAL A 411 22.01 5.08 27.28
N CYS A 412 22.69 5.17 28.42
CA CYS A 412 23.26 4.00 29.11
C CYS A 412 22.16 2.98 29.47
N ASN A 413 21.05 3.43 30.06
CA ASN A 413 19.93 2.55 30.39
C ASN A 413 19.30 1.94 29.14
N TYR A 414 19.26 2.68 28.03
CA TYR A 414 18.77 2.15 26.75
C TYR A 414 19.67 1.03 26.20
N PHE A 415 20.99 1.19 26.27
CA PHE A 415 21.93 0.12 25.86
C PHE A 415 21.88 -1.06 26.81
N GLU A 416 21.83 -0.84 28.12
CA GLU A 416 21.73 -1.90 29.12
C GLU A 416 20.46 -2.75 28.94
N ASN A 417 19.30 -2.09 28.76
CA ASN A 417 18.02 -2.77 28.53
C ASN A 417 17.95 -3.57 27.22
N ASN A 418 18.86 -3.32 26.28
CA ASN A 418 18.93 -4.02 25.00
C ASN A 418 20.26 -4.76 24.79
N TRP A 419 21.08 -4.91 25.84
CA TRP A 419 22.43 -5.44 25.72
C TRP A 419 22.46 -6.82 25.06
N HIS A 420 21.50 -7.68 25.41
CA HIS A 420 21.34 -9.03 24.83
C HIS A 420 20.99 -9.05 23.34
N ARG A 421 20.61 -7.90 22.76
CA ARG A 421 20.30 -7.69 21.33
C ARG A 421 21.40 -6.97 20.57
N MET A 422 22.55 -6.72 21.22
CA MET A 422 23.64 -5.90 20.68
C MET A 422 24.95 -6.70 20.51
N HIS A 423 24.86 -8.03 20.35
CA HIS A 423 26.00 -8.91 20.05
C HIS A 423 26.42 -8.83 18.57
N TYR A 424 26.73 -7.62 18.09
CA TYR A 424 26.96 -7.33 16.68
C TYR A 424 28.17 -8.09 16.10
N ASP A 425 29.20 -8.32 16.89
CA ASP A 425 30.36 -9.14 16.52
C ASP A 425 29.94 -10.55 16.11
N GLN A 426 29.07 -11.18 16.90
CA GLN A 426 28.53 -12.52 16.65
C GLN A 426 27.58 -12.50 15.45
N TYR A 427 26.69 -11.50 15.36
CA TYR A 427 25.76 -11.36 14.25
C TYR A 427 26.48 -11.19 12.92
N LEU A 428 27.56 -10.41 12.90
CA LEU A 428 28.37 -10.17 11.70
C LEU A 428 29.14 -11.43 11.28
N ALA A 429 29.70 -12.18 12.23
CA ALA A 429 30.37 -13.45 11.97
C ALA A 429 29.41 -14.52 11.43
N ALA A 430 28.16 -14.57 11.93
CA ALA A 430 27.11 -15.46 11.45
C ALA A 430 26.41 -14.96 10.17
N GLY A 431 26.74 -13.75 9.71
CA GLY A 431 26.20 -13.16 8.49
C GLY A 431 24.80 -12.56 8.61
N TYR A 432 24.32 -12.29 9.82
CA TYR A 432 22.98 -11.77 10.08
C TYR A 432 22.85 -10.28 9.71
N PRO A 433 21.70 -9.82 9.20
CA PRO A 433 21.44 -8.40 9.03
C PRO A 433 21.36 -7.70 10.39
N ILE A 434 21.97 -6.53 10.51
CA ILE A 434 22.03 -5.75 11.77
C ILE A 434 21.44 -4.34 11.64
N ALA A 435 20.94 -3.98 10.45
CA ALA A 435 20.38 -2.66 10.16
C ALA A 435 19.03 -2.80 9.46
N SER A 436 18.06 -2.02 9.88
CA SER A 436 16.64 -2.19 9.53
C SER A 436 16.24 -1.60 8.16
N GLY A 437 17.19 -1.43 7.23
CA GLY A 437 16.98 -0.69 5.98
C GLY A 437 15.79 -1.15 5.12
N VAL A 438 15.40 -2.43 5.20
CA VAL A 438 14.20 -2.96 4.54
C VAL A 438 12.92 -2.37 5.14
N ILE A 439 12.78 -2.38 6.47
CA ILE A 439 11.59 -1.85 7.15
C ILE A 439 11.61 -0.32 7.20
N GLU A 440 12.76 0.32 7.36
CA GLU A 440 12.87 1.79 7.26
C GLU A 440 12.49 2.27 5.84
N GLY A 441 12.97 1.55 4.82
CA GLY A 441 12.56 1.72 3.43
C GLY A 441 11.05 1.59 3.30
N ALA A 442 10.44 0.54 3.85
CA ALA A 442 9.01 0.32 3.83
C ALA A 442 8.23 1.43 4.57
N CYS A 443 8.64 1.87 5.76
CA CYS A 443 8.04 3.00 6.46
C CYS A 443 8.07 4.29 5.62
N ARG A 444 9.14 4.50 4.84
CA ARG A 444 9.24 5.61 3.89
C ARG A 444 8.28 5.42 2.71
N HIS A 445 8.45 4.36 1.92
CA HIS A 445 7.73 4.22 0.66
C HIS A 445 6.31 3.67 0.80
N LEU A 446 5.97 2.91 1.84
CA LEU A 446 4.61 2.42 2.09
C LEU A 446 3.78 3.48 2.81
N VAL A 447 4.34 4.15 3.83
CA VAL A 447 3.58 5.13 4.62
C VAL A 447 3.93 6.56 4.21
N LYS A 448 5.15 7.02 4.47
CA LYS A 448 5.52 8.44 4.39
C LYS A 448 5.23 9.07 3.02
N ASP A 449 5.72 8.47 1.94
CA ASP A 449 5.72 9.08 0.60
C ASP A 449 4.31 9.35 0.06
N ARG A 450 3.30 8.63 0.58
CA ARG A 450 1.90 8.82 0.19
C ARG A 450 1.03 9.43 1.26
N MET A 451 1.26 9.10 2.52
CA MET A 451 0.38 9.50 3.61
C MET A 451 0.77 10.88 4.16
N GLU A 452 2.01 11.34 3.93
CA GLU A 452 2.55 12.61 4.47
C GLU A 452 2.93 13.63 3.39
N ARG A 453 2.28 13.63 2.21
CA ARG A 453 2.48 14.73 1.24
C ARG A 453 1.89 16.04 1.78
N ALA A 454 2.36 17.16 1.25
CA ALA A 454 1.95 18.49 1.68
C ALA A 454 0.41 18.63 1.72
N GLY A 455 -0.10 19.07 2.88
CA GLY A 455 -1.53 19.30 3.10
C GLY A 455 -2.40 18.05 3.32
N MET A 456 -1.84 16.84 3.26
CA MET A 456 -2.64 15.62 3.42
C MET A 456 -3.09 15.37 4.86
N GLN A 457 -4.36 15.03 5.01
CA GLN A 457 -4.98 14.53 6.23
C GLN A 457 -5.94 13.42 5.85
N TRP A 458 -6.07 12.41 6.71
CA TRP A 458 -6.83 11.22 6.40
C TRP A 458 -7.93 10.95 7.43
N THR A 459 -9.07 10.46 6.99
CA THR A 459 -9.95 9.72 7.89
C THR A 459 -9.27 8.40 8.27
N LEU A 460 -9.56 7.85 9.45
CA LEU A 460 -8.94 6.59 9.88
C LEU A 460 -9.23 5.45 8.88
N ASN A 461 -10.48 5.31 8.46
CA ASN A 461 -10.91 4.34 7.45
C ASN A 461 -10.24 4.57 6.08
N GLY A 462 -10.15 5.83 5.63
CA GLY A 462 -9.47 6.16 4.38
C GLY A 462 -7.97 5.88 4.43
N ALA A 463 -7.34 6.09 5.59
CA ALA A 463 -5.94 5.78 5.79
C ALA A 463 -5.68 4.27 5.73
N GLN A 464 -6.47 3.47 6.45
CA GLN A 464 -6.32 2.01 6.44
C GLN A 464 -6.58 1.43 5.05
N ALA A 465 -7.59 1.94 4.33
CA ALA A 465 -7.87 1.52 2.96
C ALA A 465 -6.70 1.78 2.00
N MET A 466 -6.09 2.97 2.11
CA MET A 466 -4.91 3.30 1.33
C MET A 466 -3.72 2.41 1.70
N LEU A 467 -3.46 2.15 2.99
CA LEU A 467 -2.39 1.26 3.43
C LEU A 467 -2.56 -0.17 2.89
N ASN A 468 -3.79 -0.68 2.86
CA ASN A 468 -4.12 -1.99 2.31
C ASN A 468 -3.79 -2.06 0.80
N LEU A 469 -4.31 -1.14 -0.01
CA LEU A 469 -4.04 -1.13 -1.46
C LEU A 469 -2.55 -0.86 -1.77
N ARG A 470 -1.87 -0.01 -0.98
CA ARG A 470 -0.42 0.19 -1.11
C ARG A 470 0.36 -1.07 -0.81
N SER A 471 -0.04 -1.84 0.20
CA SER A 471 0.62 -3.11 0.53
C SER A 471 0.51 -4.08 -0.65
N VAL A 472 -0.68 -4.22 -1.24
CA VAL A 472 -0.91 -5.04 -2.45
C VAL A 472 0.01 -4.58 -3.61
N ALA A 473 0.06 -3.28 -3.90
CA ALA A 473 0.86 -2.73 -4.98
C ALA A 473 2.37 -2.97 -4.76
N LEU A 474 2.88 -2.72 -3.55
CA LEU A 474 4.29 -2.90 -3.20
C LEU A 474 4.72 -4.36 -3.13
N ASN A 475 3.79 -5.27 -2.84
CA ASN A 475 3.98 -6.71 -2.91
C ASN A 475 3.84 -7.26 -4.34
N ARG A 476 3.72 -6.38 -5.36
CA ARG A 476 3.59 -6.75 -6.79
C ARG A 476 2.37 -7.63 -7.08
N ALA A 477 1.32 -7.49 -6.28
CA ALA A 477 0.12 -8.33 -6.36
C ALA A 477 -1.09 -7.60 -6.98
N TRP A 478 -0.88 -6.40 -7.56
CA TRP A 478 -1.96 -5.54 -8.05
C TRP A 478 -2.88 -6.22 -9.08
N GLN A 479 -2.30 -6.82 -10.12
CA GLN A 479 -3.07 -7.48 -11.17
C GLN A 479 -3.87 -8.68 -10.64
N ALA A 480 -3.22 -9.54 -9.83
CA ALA A 480 -3.86 -10.69 -9.20
C ALA A 480 -5.00 -10.25 -8.26
N PHE A 481 -4.80 -9.19 -7.49
CA PHE A 481 -5.81 -8.60 -6.63
C PHE A 481 -7.00 -8.05 -7.43
N THR A 482 -6.75 -7.29 -8.50
CA THR A 482 -7.81 -6.74 -9.35
C THR A 482 -8.66 -7.86 -9.96
N GLN A 483 -8.03 -8.94 -10.45
CA GLN A 483 -8.75 -10.10 -10.99
C GLN A 483 -9.57 -10.82 -9.92
N PHE A 484 -8.96 -11.11 -8.77
CA PHE A 484 -9.65 -11.74 -7.63
C PHE A 484 -10.88 -10.92 -7.22
N ARG A 485 -10.72 -9.60 -7.08
CA ARG A 485 -11.80 -8.71 -6.67
C ARG A 485 -12.95 -8.69 -7.67
N ILE A 486 -12.65 -8.63 -8.97
CA ILE A 486 -13.69 -8.66 -10.02
C ILE A 486 -14.49 -9.96 -9.94
N GLN A 487 -13.81 -11.10 -9.76
CA GLN A 487 -14.47 -12.40 -9.61
C GLN A 487 -15.34 -12.44 -8.35
N HIS A 488 -14.77 -12.07 -7.20
CA HIS A 488 -15.47 -12.06 -5.91
C HIS A 488 -16.68 -11.10 -5.91
N GLU A 489 -16.55 -9.91 -6.51
CA GLU A 489 -17.68 -8.99 -6.67
C GLU A 489 -18.72 -9.52 -7.64
N THR A 490 -18.32 -10.18 -8.72
CA THR A 490 -19.24 -10.80 -9.69
C THR A 490 -20.11 -11.86 -9.02
N GLU A 491 -19.50 -12.76 -8.24
CA GLU A 491 -20.21 -13.79 -7.49
C GLU A 491 -21.18 -13.19 -6.47
N ARG A 492 -20.75 -12.15 -5.75
CA ARG A 492 -21.58 -11.45 -4.75
C ARG A 492 -22.75 -10.68 -5.37
N LEU A 493 -22.51 -9.96 -6.46
CA LEU A 493 -23.50 -9.07 -7.09
C LEU A 493 -24.47 -9.83 -7.98
N TYR A 494 -24.03 -10.94 -8.58
CA TYR A 494 -24.76 -11.68 -9.60
C TYR A 494 -24.87 -13.17 -9.25
N PRO A 495 -25.52 -13.52 -8.13
CA PRO A 495 -25.63 -14.90 -7.69
C PRO A 495 -26.43 -15.79 -8.66
N HIS A 496 -27.27 -15.19 -9.50
CA HIS A 496 -28.10 -15.88 -10.51
C HIS A 496 -27.53 -15.77 -11.93
N ARG A 497 -26.23 -15.49 -12.08
CA ARG A 497 -25.59 -15.29 -13.39
C ARG A 497 -25.65 -16.54 -14.27
N ASN A 498 -25.58 -17.75 -13.69
CA ASN A 498 -25.53 -18.97 -14.51
C ASN A 498 -26.85 -19.24 -15.25
N LEU A 499 -27.98 -18.67 -14.80
CA LEU A 499 -29.25 -18.66 -15.54
C LEU A 499 -29.11 -18.07 -16.95
N LEU A 500 -28.15 -17.18 -17.17
CA LEU A 500 -27.93 -16.59 -18.48
C LEU A 500 -27.47 -17.61 -19.54
N ALA A 501 -26.99 -18.78 -19.13
CA ALA A 501 -26.62 -19.86 -20.05
C ALA A 501 -27.85 -20.59 -20.64
N THR A 502 -29.02 -20.48 -20.00
CA THR A 502 -30.25 -21.17 -20.41
C THR A 502 -31.29 -20.23 -21.03
N VAL A 503 -31.03 -18.93 -21.00
CA VAL A 503 -31.90 -17.89 -21.54
C VAL A 503 -31.53 -17.61 -23.00
N ASP A 504 -32.55 -17.55 -23.86
CA ASP A 504 -32.39 -17.01 -25.22
C ASP A 504 -32.20 -15.48 -25.13
N TRP A 505 -30.98 -15.01 -25.38
CA TRP A 505 -30.64 -13.61 -25.18
C TRP A 505 -31.08 -12.78 -26.37
N PRO A 506 -31.92 -11.75 -26.18
CA PRO A 506 -32.39 -10.90 -27.28
C PRO A 506 -31.29 -9.92 -27.69
N LEU A 507 -30.29 -10.40 -28.43
CA LEU A 507 -29.37 -9.49 -29.10
C LEU A 507 -30.20 -8.62 -30.04
N LEU A 508 -30.01 -7.30 -29.96
CA LEU A 508 -30.58 -6.43 -30.98
C LEU A 508 -29.83 -6.73 -32.29
N ALA A 509 -30.59 -7.17 -33.29
CA ALA A 509 -30.09 -7.49 -34.62
C ALA A 509 -29.53 -6.26 -35.35
#